data_AF-W1X5R3-F1
#
_entry.id   AF-W1X5R3-F1
#
_cell.length_a   1.000
_cell.length_b   1.000
_cell.length_c   1.000
_cell.angle_alpha   90.00
_cell.angle_beta   90.00
_cell.angle_gamma   90.00
#
_symmetry.space_group_name_H-M   'P 1'
#
loop_
_entity.id
_entity.type
_entity.pdbx_description
1 polymer ?
#
loop_
_entity_poly.entity_id
_entity_poly.type
_entity_poly.pdbx_seq_one_letter_code
_entity_poly.pdbx_strand_id
1 'polypeptide(L)' 'GKSHDCGNKLGYMQAFVEYGIRHNTLGTEFKAWLEEEMGIKK' A
#
# COMPACT_ATOMS: atom_id res chain seq x y z
N GLY A 1 -10.86 12.53 -4.99
CA GLY A 1 -10.50 11.10 -4.92
C GLY A 1 -9.60 10.78 -6.09
N LYS A 2 -8.64 9.86 -5.91
CA LYS A 2 -7.77 9.38 -6.99
C LYS A 2 -8.34 8.08 -7.54
N SER A 3 -8.63 8.04 -8.84
CA SER A 3 -9.05 6.81 -9.50
C SER A 3 -7.83 5.93 -9.74
N HIS A 4 -7.95 4.65 -9.42
CA HIS A 4 -6.95 3.63 -9.75
C HIS A 4 -7.44 2.87 -10.98
N ASP A 5 -6.57 2.65 -11.96
CA ASP A 5 -6.87 1.75 -13.07
C ASP A 5 -6.71 0.30 -12.60
N CYS A 6 -7.76 -0.24 -11.99
CA CYS A 6 -7.82 -1.64 -11.59
C CYS A 6 -8.05 -2.59 -12.78
N GLY A 7 -8.08 -2.10 -14.03
CA GLY A 7 -8.17 -2.93 -15.24
C GLY A 7 -6.86 -3.63 -15.59
N ASN A 8 -5.74 -3.23 -14.99
CA ASN A 8 -4.45 -3.89 -15.13
C ASN A 8 -3.85 -4.28 -13.77
N LYS A 9 -2.95 -5.27 -13.77
CA LYS A 9 -2.37 -5.85 -12.55
C LYS A 9 -1.64 -4.82 -11.70
N LEU A 10 -0.89 -3.90 -12.33
CA LEU A 10 -0.10 -2.90 -11.61
C LEU A 10 -1.01 -1.91 -10.88
N GLY A 11 -2.06 -1.41 -11.54
CA GLY A 11 -2.98 -0.46 -10.92
C GLY A 11 -3.79 -1.07 -9.78
N TYR A 12 -4.16 -2.36 -9.89
CA TYR A 12 -4.75 -3.10 -8.76
C TYR A 12 -3.80 -3.19 -7.55
N MET A 13 -2.53 -3.54 -7.78
CA MET A 13 -1.52 -3.61 -6.71
C MET A 13 -1.29 -2.25 -6.05
N GLN A 14 -1.26 -1.17 -6.83
CA GLN A 14 -1.13 0.21 -6.31
C GLN A 14 -2.32 0.59 -5.43
N ALA A 15 -3.55 0.26 -5.86
CA ALA A 15 -4.74 0.52 -5.07
C ALA A 15 -4.67 -0.25 -3.73
N PHE A 16 -4.31 -1.53 -3.77
CA PHE A 16 -4.21 -2.36 -2.58
C PHE A 16 -3.22 -1.77 -1.56
N VAL A 17 -2.03 -1.37 -2.01
CA VAL A 17 -1.02 -0.76 -1.13
C VAL A 17 -1.50 0.59 -0.58
N GLU A 18 -2.07 1.46 -1.42
CA GLU A 18 -2.54 2.80 -0.99
C GLU A 18 -3.63 2.70 0.08
N TYR A 19 -4.62 1.81 -0.11
CA TYR A 19 -5.71 1.62 0.85
C TYR A 19 -5.26 0.79 2.07
N GLY A 20 -4.38 -0.19 1.89
CA GLY A 20 -3.84 -1.01 2.98
C GLY A 20 -3.10 -0.18 4.01
N ILE A 21 -2.26 0.76 3.58
CA ILE A 21 -1.52 1.67 4.48
C ILE A 21 -2.46 2.62 5.24
N ARG A 22 -3.63 2.96 4.67
CA ARG A 22 -4.64 3.82 5.32
C ARG A 22 -5.63 3.05 6.20
N HIS A 23 -5.50 1.74 6.31
CA HIS A 23 -6.45 0.91 7.07
C HIS A 23 -6.37 1.22 8.57
N ASN A 24 -7.51 1.47 9.21
CA ASN A 24 -7.58 1.96 10.59
C ASN A 24 -6.93 1.03 11.63
N THR A 25 -6.94 -0.28 11.39
CA THR A 25 -6.42 -1.28 12.34
C THR A 25 -5.09 -1.90 11.91
N LEU A 26 -4.87 -2.02 10.60
CA LEU A 26 -3.74 -2.77 10.03
C LEU A 26 -2.71 -1.87 9.34
N GLY A 27 -3.04 -0.61 9.07
CA GLY A 27 -2.21 0.28 8.27
C GLY A 27 -0.84 0.55 8.88
N THR A 28 -0.78 0.70 10.21
CA THR A 28 0.48 0.90 10.94
C THR A 28 1.42 -0.29 10.80
N GLU A 29 0.92 -1.51 11.06
CA GLU A 29 1.72 -2.74 10.97
C GLU A 29 2.11 -3.04 9.53
N PHE A 30 1.17 -2.91 8.59
CA PHE A 30 1.41 -3.12 7.17
C PHE A 30 2.47 -2.15 6.61
N LYS A 31 2.43 -0.89 7.04
CA LYS A 31 3.44 0.10 6.64
C LYS A 31 4.82 -0.24 7.19
N ALA A 32 4.91 -0.64 8.47
CA ALA A 32 6.18 -1.03 9.09
C ALA A 32 6.83 -2.21 8.36
N TRP A 33 6.03 -3.24 8.03
CA TRP A 33 6.49 -4.36 7.24
C TRP A 33 6.99 -3.95 5.85
N LEU A 34 6.28 -3.06 5.14
CA LEU A 34 6.72 -2.56 3.83
C LEU A 34 8.04 -1.79 3.90
N GLU A 35 8.26 -0.98 4.93
CA GLU A 35 9.51 -0.23 5.11
C GLU A 35 10.71 -1.18 5.35
N GLU A 36 10.49 -2.27 6.08
CA GLU A 36 11.49 -3.32 6.32
C GLU A 36 11.85 -4.08 5.03
N GLU A 37 10.85 -4.61 4.33
CA GLU A 37 11.04 -5.41 3.10
C GLU A 37 11.70 -4.61 1.97
N MET A 38 11.33 -3.33 1.85
CA MET A 38 11.87 -2.45 0.79
C MET A 38 13.20 -1.81 1.17
N GLY A 39 13.74 -2.10 2.37
CA GLY A 39 14.99 -1.53 2.86
C GLY A 39 14.95 -0.01 3.01
N ILE A 40 13.76 0.58 3.12
CA ILE A 40 13.57 2.03 3.22
C ILE A 40 13.72 2.40 4.70
N LYS A 41 14.97 2.43 5.16
CA LYS A 41 15.29 3.07 6.44
C LYS A 41 15.36 4.58 6.23
N LYS A 42 14.64 5.33 7.06
CA LYS A 42 14.85 6.78 7.18
C LYS A 42 16.26 7.10 7.65
#